data_AF-A0A923Z9B6-F1
#
_entry.id   AF-A0A923Z9B6-F1
#
_cell.length_a   1.000
_cell.length_b   1.000
_cell.length_c   1.000
_cell.angle_alpha   90.00
_cell.angle_beta   90.00
_cell.angle_gamma   90.00
#
_symmetry.space_group_name_H-M   'P 1'
#
loop_
_entity.id
_entity.type
_entity.pdbx_description
1 polymer ?
#
loop_
_entity_poly.entity_id
_entity_poly.type
_entity_poly.pdbx_seq_one_letter_code
_entity_poly.pdbx_strand_id
1 'polypeptide(L)'
;MSAPLADTAPLTDRINAEPAILRGLSSTESLLAIGLSFAFWIPVSLTFSVLVGHLMVAVAVMGAGPIMTVWLMSGWFQKVKRDRPDYYYQHLIKKWMADKGPMKARFVSQSGLWELGRSLPVLRSGLSWNPLTRTKKDA
;
A
#
# COMPACT_ATOMS: atom_id res chain seq x y z
N MET A 1 14.28 2.85 -36.19
CA MET A 1 13.77 4.21 -35.91
C MET A 1 12.56 4.07 -35.00
N SER A 2 12.81 3.89 -33.69
CA SER A 2 11.80 3.62 -32.66
C SER A 2 11.30 4.91 -32.03
N ALA A 3 9.98 5.04 -31.85
CA ALA A 3 9.30 6.26 -31.43
C ALA A 3 9.75 6.76 -30.04
N PRO A 4 10.12 8.05 -29.88
CA PRO A 4 10.72 8.58 -28.65
C PRO A 4 9.69 9.32 -27.77
N LEU A 5 8.61 8.68 -27.31
CA LEU A 5 7.56 9.38 -26.54
C LEU A 5 7.09 8.69 -25.24
N ALA A 6 7.50 7.45 -24.96
CA ALA A 6 7.09 6.77 -23.72
C ALA A 6 8.08 6.98 -22.56
N ASP A 7 9.34 7.31 -22.85
CA ASP A 7 10.43 7.31 -21.86
C ASP A 7 10.68 8.69 -21.21
N THR A 8 10.03 9.74 -21.72
CA THR A 8 10.15 11.13 -21.24
C THR A 8 8.98 11.59 -20.38
N ALA A 9 7.94 10.77 -20.21
CA ALA A 9 6.82 11.11 -19.35
C ALA A 9 7.25 10.94 -17.88
N PRO A 10 7.23 12.00 -17.05
CA PRO A 10 7.52 11.84 -15.63
C PRO A 10 6.49 10.86 -15.03
N LEU A 11 6.97 9.89 -14.27
CA LEU A 11 6.13 8.95 -13.54
C LEU A 11 5.37 9.72 -12.45
N THR A 12 4.23 10.30 -12.82
CA THR A 12 3.39 11.14 -11.94
C THR A 12 2.94 10.40 -10.68
N ASP A 13 2.86 9.07 -10.72
CA ASP A 13 2.53 8.26 -9.55
C ASP A 13 3.64 8.30 -8.48
N ARG A 14 4.91 8.35 -8.90
CA ARG A 14 6.08 8.46 -8.01
C ARG A 14 6.18 9.83 -7.33
N ILE A 15 5.62 10.88 -7.95
CA ILE A 15 5.69 12.24 -7.40
C ILE A 15 4.66 12.48 -6.28
N ASN A 16 3.55 11.74 -6.32
CA ASN A 16 2.48 11.82 -5.32
C ASN A 16 2.68 10.86 -4.15
N ALA A 17 3.55 9.86 -4.30
CA ALA A 17 3.89 8.93 -3.24
C ALA A 17 4.62 9.64 -2.09
N GLU A 18 4.19 9.39 -0.85
CA GLU A 18 4.87 9.95 0.31
C GLU A 18 6.33 9.46 0.37
N PRO A 19 7.32 10.36 0.52
CA PRO A 19 8.71 9.97 0.61
C PRO A 19 8.98 9.20 1.92
N ALA A 20 9.89 8.22 1.86
CA ALA A 20 10.34 7.51 3.04
C ALA A 20 11.29 8.38 3.88
N ILE A 21 10.95 8.57 5.15
CA ILE A 21 11.71 9.41 6.10
C ILE A 21 12.57 8.55 7.01
N LEU A 22 12.01 7.45 7.55
CA LEU A 22 12.70 6.57 8.49
C LEU A 22 12.90 5.20 7.90
N ARG A 23 14.06 4.97 7.26
CA ARG A 23 14.53 3.63 6.88
C ARG A 23 13.36 2.84 6.23
N GLY A 24 12.76 3.38 5.17
CA GLY A 24 11.63 2.77 4.44
C GLY A 24 10.20 3.05 4.96
N LEU A 25 10.02 3.72 6.11
CA LEU A 25 8.73 4.22 6.56
C LEU A 25 8.45 5.62 5.99
N SER A 26 7.23 5.84 5.49
CA SER A 26 6.74 7.18 5.12
C SER A 26 6.50 8.04 6.36
N SER A 27 6.22 9.32 6.19
CA SER A 27 5.89 10.22 7.30
C SER A 27 4.74 9.69 8.16
N THR A 28 3.63 9.36 7.50
CA THR A 28 2.41 8.88 8.14
C THR A 28 2.62 7.54 8.84
N GLU A 29 3.34 6.63 8.20
CA GLU A 29 3.67 5.33 8.78
C GLU A 29 4.63 5.43 9.98
N SER A 30 5.59 6.36 9.91
CA SER A 30 6.54 6.61 10.99
C SER A 30 5.83 7.10 12.24
N LEU A 31 4.93 8.07 12.09
CA LEU A 31 4.12 8.57 13.20
C LEU A 31 3.25 7.47 13.81
N LEU A 32 2.65 6.63 12.98
CA LEU A 32 1.86 5.50 13.45
C LEU A 32 2.71 4.46 14.20
N ALA A 33 3.89 4.12 13.69
CA ALA A 33 4.81 3.19 14.35
C ALA A 33 5.30 3.74 15.70
N ILE A 34 5.65 5.02 15.76
CA ILE A 34 6.03 5.70 17.01
C ILE A 34 4.86 5.69 18.00
N GLY A 35 3.66 6.08 17.56
CA GLY A 35 2.48 6.12 18.40
C GLY A 35 2.12 4.76 19.00
N LEU A 36 2.10 3.70 18.18
CA LEU A 36 1.87 2.33 18.65
C LEU A 36 2.97 1.84 19.60
N SER A 37 4.21 2.23 19.34
CA SER A 37 5.33 1.83 20.19
C SER A 37 5.22 2.45 21.58
N PHE A 38 4.93 3.74 21.68
CA PHE A 38 4.69 4.39 22.97
C PHE A 38 3.45 3.83 23.67
N ALA A 39 2.36 3.60 22.93
CA ALA A 39 1.15 3.01 23.50
C ALA A 39 1.41 1.63 24.14
N PHE A 40 2.34 0.84 23.59
CA PHE A 40 2.77 -0.43 24.16
C PHE A 40 3.76 -0.27 25.33
N TRP A 41 4.78 0.58 25.19
CA TRP A 41 5.84 0.70 26.19
C TRP A 41 5.44 1.49 27.43
N ILE A 42 4.42 2.36 27.36
CA ILE A 42 3.90 3.06 28.54
C ILE A 42 3.39 2.09 29.62
N PRO A 43 2.42 1.20 29.35
CA PRO A 43 1.95 0.25 30.35
C PRO A 43 3.04 -0.74 30.76
N VAL A 44 3.90 -1.18 29.84
CA VAL A 44 5.00 -2.12 30.13
C VAL A 44 6.02 -1.51 31.09
N SER A 45 6.49 -0.29 30.81
CA SER A 45 7.48 0.41 31.65
C SER A 45 6.94 0.72 33.03
N LEU A 46 5.66 1.12 33.13
CA LEU A 46 5.00 1.36 34.40
C LEU A 46 4.88 0.07 35.22
N THR A 47 4.41 -1.01 34.60
CA THR A 47 4.27 -2.32 35.27
C THR A 47 5.62 -2.80 35.79
N PHE A 48 6.66 -2.69 34.97
CA PHE A 48 8.00 -3.12 35.35
C PHE A 48 8.59 -2.27 36.49
N SER A 49 8.33 -0.96 36.48
CA SER A 49 8.75 -0.07 37.57
C SER A 49 8.06 -0.37 38.89
N VAL A 50 6.79 -0.77 38.89
CA VAL A 50 6.07 -1.19 40.10
C VAL A 50 6.65 -2.48 40.65
N LEU A 51 6.97 -3.44 39.78
CA LEU A 51 7.57 -4.72 40.18
C LEU A 51 8.97 -4.56 40.79
N VAL A 52 9.79 -3.66 40.26
CA VAL A 52 11.14 -3.38 40.78
C VAL A 52 11.11 -2.41 41.98
N GLY A 53 10.06 -1.59 42.10
CA GLY A 53 9.91 -0.59 43.17
C GLY A 53 10.71 0.70 42.95
N HIS A 54 11.20 0.96 41.74
CA HIS A 54 12.05 2.13 41.45
C HIS A 54 11.64 2.88 40.18
N LEU A 55 11.24 4.15 40.31
CA LEU A 55 10.71 4.96 39.21
C LEU A 55 11.68 5.18 38.04
N MET A 56 13.00 5.28 38.30
CA MET A 56 13.98 5.45 37.22
C MET A 56 14.00 4.27 36.23
N VAL A 57 13.54 3.08 36.65
CA VAL A 57 13.44 1.92 35.76
C VAL A 57 12.39 2.19 34.67
N ALA A 58 11.26 2.82 34.99
CA ALA A 58 10.27 3.21 33.98
C ALA A 58 10.89 4.12 32.93
N VAL A 59 11.66 5.13 33.36
CA VAL A 59 12.31 6.09 32.45
C VAL A 59 13.32 5.40 31.54
N ALA A 60 14.16 4.51 32.10
CA ALA A 60 15.14 3.76 31.32
C ALA A 60 14.47 2.87 30.25
N VAL A 61 13.42 2.12 30.64
CA VAL A 61 12.67 1.25 29.73
C VAL A 61 11.91 2.07 28.68
N MET A 62 11.30 3.19 29.07
CA MET A 62 10.58 4.08 28.16
C MET A 62 11.51 4.81 27.18
N GLY A 63 12.75 5.11 27.57
CA GLY A 63 13.72 5.71 26.67
C GLY A 63 14.20 4.72 25.61
N ALA A 64 14.60 3.52 26.03
CA ALA A 64 15.21 2.53 25.14
C ALA A 64 14.19 1.73 24.31
N GLY A 65 13.08 1.32 24.94
CA GLY A 65 12.11 0.38 24.37
C GLY A 65 11.49 0.86 23.05
N PRO A 66 10.87 2.06 23.02
CA PRO A 66 10.26 2.59 21.82
C PRO A 66 11.25 2.79 20.67
N ILE A 67 12.43 3.33 20.96
CA ILE A 67 13.47 3.57 19.96
C ILE A 67 13.91 2.25 19.32
N MET A 68 14.20 1.23 20.14
CA MET A 68 14.61 -0.09 19.65
C MET A 68 13.49 -0.74 18.83
N THR A 69 12.24 -0.62 19.27
CA THR A 69 11.08 -1.21 18.59
C THR A 69 10.85 -0.56 17.22
N VAL A 70 10.86 0.78 17.16
CA VAL A 70 10.70 1.51 15.89
C VAL A 70 11.85 1.21 14.94
N TRP A 71 13.08 1.12 15.44
CA TRP A 71 14.25 0.77 14.62
C TRP A 71 14.12 -0.63 14.00
N LEU A 72 13.74 -1.63 14.80
CA LEU A 72 13.51 -3.00 14.32
C LEU A 72 12.34 -3.05 13.32
N MET A 73 11.24 -2.39 13.65
CA MET A 73 10.04 -2.35 12.81
C MET A 73 10.33 -1.69 11.47
N SER A 74 11.08 -0.59 11.46
CA SER A 74 11.53 0.10 10.25
C SER A 74 12.42 -0.80 9.37
N GLY A 75 13.35 -1.54 9.96
CA GLY A 75 14.16 -2.54 9.24
C GLY A 75 13.34 -3.69 8.65
N TRP A 76 12.31 -4.15 9.37
CA TRP A 76 11.39 -5.16 8.86
C TRP A 76 10.51 -4.60 7.73
N PHE A 77 10.02 -3.37 7.86
CA PHE A 77 9.17 -2.74 6.86
C PHE A 77 9.89 -2.50 5.54
N GLN A 78 11.20 -2.21 5.56
CA GLN A 78 12.02 -2.18 4.34
C GLN A 78 12.00 -3.51 3.59
N LYS A 79 12.11 -4.63 4.31
CA LYS A 79 12.08 -5.97 3.70
C LYS A 79 10.71 -6.27 3.12
N VAL A 80 9.64 -5.92 3.85
CA VAL A 80 8.26 -6.16 3.41
C VAL A 80 7.90 -5.32 2.18
N LYS A 81 8.37 -4.07 2.12
CA LYS A 81 8.15 -3.15 0.99
C LYS A 81 9.04 -3.44 -0.21
N ARG A 82 10.08 -4.27 -0.07
CA ARG A 82 11.03 -4.53 -1.16
C ARG A 82 10.35 -5.30 -2.29
N ASP A 83 10.57 -4.86 -3.54
CA ASP A 83 10.05 -5.48 -4.76
C ASP A 83 8.51 -5.58 -4.82
N ARG A 84 7.80 -4.77 -4.02
CA ARG A 84 6.34 -4.68 -4.02
C ARG A 84 5.88 -3.33 -4.59
N PRO A 85 4.75 -3.29 -5.30
CA PRO A 85 4.18 -2.04 -5.76
C PRO A 85 3.74 -1.17 -4.57
N ASP A 86 3.61 0.13 -4.81
CA ASP A 86 3.18 1.09 -3.80
C ASP A 86 1.80 0.70 -3.22
N TYR A 87 1.58 0.98 -1.94
CA TYR A 87 0.35 0.64 -1.19
C TYR A 87 -0.03 -0.85 -1.10
N TYR A 88 0.79 -1.78 -1.60
CA TYR A 88 0.51 -3.23 -1.59
C TYR A 88 0.09 -3.77 -0.22
N TYR A 89 0.84 -3.44 0.83
CA TYR A 89 0.57 -3.91 2.19
C TYR A 89 -0.72 -3.30 2.77
N GLN A 90 -1.06 -2.06 2.41
CA GLN A 90 -2.30 -1.42 2.84
C GLN A 90 -3.51 -2.11 2.22
N HIS A 91 -3.43 -2.48 0.94
CA HIS A 91 -4.48 -3.24 0.27
C HIS A 91 -4.67 -4.63 0.88
N LEU A 92 -3.58 -5.34 1.20
CA LEU A 92 -3.63 -6.62 1.91
C LEU A 92 -4.33 -6.50 3.27
N ILE A 93 -3.94 -5.51 4.08
CA ILE A 93 -4.54 -5.30 5.41
C ILE A 93 -6.03 -4.94 5.26
N LYS A 94 -6.38 -4.04 4.33
CA LYS A 94 -7.79 -3.69 4.06
C LYS A 94 -8.59 -4.90 3.59
N LYS A 95 -8.02 -5.76 2.73
CA LYS A 95 -8.67 -7.00 2.29
C LYS A 95 -8.87 -7.96 3.46
N TRP A 96 -7.84 -8.18 4.27
CA TRP A 96 -7.93 -9.04 5.46
C TRP A 96 -8.97 -8.55 6.47
N MET A 97 -9.05 -7.23 6.70
CA MET A 97 -10.11 -6.62 7.53
C MET A 97 -11.48 -6.72 6.89
N ALA A 98 -11.57 -6.76 5.55
CA ALA A 98 -12.82 -7.03 4.86
C ALA A 98 -13.28 -8.48 5.06
N ASP A 99 -12.36 -9.42 4.86
CA ASP A 99 -12.61 -10.85 4.95
C ASP A 99 -13.00 -11.26 6.38
N LYS A 100 -12.43 -10.62 7.41
CA LYS A 100 -12.76 -10.87 8.82
C LYS A 100 -14.03 -10.18 9.31
N GLY A 101 -14.63 -9.29 8.51
CA GLY A 101 -15.86 -8.57 8.87
C GLY A 101 -15.76 -7.28 9.70
N PRO A 102 -14.63 -6.82 10.29
CA PRO A 102 -14.62 -5.53 11.01
C PRO A 102 -14.76 -4.30 10.10
N MET A 103 -14.58 -4.45 8.79
CA MET A 103 -14.71 -3.34 7.83
C MET A 103 -15.38 -3.80 6.54
N LYS A 104 -16.34 -3.04 6.00
CA LYS A 104 -16.82 -3.26 4.63
C LYS A 104 -15.84 -2.61 3.66
N ALA A 105 -14.97 -3.40 3.04
CA ALA A 105 -14.10 -2.86 2.00
C ALA A 105 -14.85 -2.73 0.67
N ARG A 106 -14.61 -1.63 -0.04
CA ARG A 106 -15.18 -1.32 -1.36
C ARG A 106 -14.46 -2.06 -2.50
N PHE A 107 -13.84 -3.19 -2.19
CA PHE A 107 -13.20 -4.02 -3.19
C PHE A 107 -14.26 -4.86 -3.90
N VAL A 108 -14.17 -4.94 -5.22
CA VAL A 108 -14.94 -5.93 -5.99
C VAL A 108 -14.30 -7.29 -5.74
N SER A 109 -14.73 -7.97 -4.68
CA SER A 109 -14.29 -9.33 -4.34
C SER A 109 -15.22 -10.40 -4.93
N GLN A 110 -16.37 -9.99 -5.48
CA GLN A 110 -17.30 -10.89 -6.15
C GLN A 110 -16.71 -11.38 -7.49
N SER A 111 -16.63 -12.70 -7.66
CA SER A 111 -16.29 -13.33 -8.93
C SER A 111 -17.57 -13.89 -9.56
N GLY A 112 -18.32 -13.04 -10.27
CA GLY A 112 -19.47 -13.46 -11.04
C GLY A 112 -19.08 -13.82 -12.47
N LEU A 113 -18.76 -15.09 -12.76
CA LEU A 113 -18.65 -15.59 -14.15
C LEU A 113 -19.96 -15.34 -14.94
N TRP A 114 -21.09 -15.20 -14.23
CA TRP A 114 -22.44 -15.06 -14.76
C TRP A 114 -23.10 -13.69 -14.51
N GLU A 115 -22.42 -12.76 -13.82
CA GLU A 115 -22.99 -11.44 -13.47
C GLU A 115 -22.86 -10.39 -14.58
N LEU A 116 -22.10 -10.68 -15.64
CA LEU A 116 -21.88 -9.75 -16.75
C LEU A 116 -23.07 -9.59 -17.70
N GLY A 117 -24.20 -10.27 -17.46
CA GLY A 117 -25.44 -10.06 -18.23
C GLY A 117 -25.25 -10.14 -19.75
N ARG A 118 -24.29 -10.92 -20.24
CA ARG A 118 -24.05 -11.08 -21.68
C ARG A 118 -25.09 -12.05 -22.22
N SER A 119 -26.26 -11.54 -22.55
CA SER A 119 -27.28 -12.28 -23.32
C SER A 119 -26.99 -12.25 -24.82
N LEU A 120 -26.11 -11.36 -25.28
CA LEU A 120 -25.77 -11.26 -26.69
C LEU A 120 -24.61 -12.20 -27.02
N PRO A 121 -24.76 -13.08 -28.03
CA PRO A 121 -23.61 -13.79 -28.57
C PRO A 121 -22.57 -12.75 -28.96
N VAL A 122 -21.29 -13.05 -28.73
CA VAL A 122 -20.19 -12.26 -29.27
C VAL A 122 -20.34 -12.29 -30.80
N LEU A 123 -21.08 -11.33 -31.35
CA LEU A 123 -20.95 -10.96 -32.74
C LEU A 123 -19.54 -10.43 -32.84
N ARG A 124 -18.64 -11.31 -33.27
CA ARG A 124 -17.38 -10.93 -33.91
C ARG A 124 -17.81 -10.16 -35.15
N SER A 125 -18.26 -8.92 -34.98
CA SER A 125 -18.46 -8.01 -36.08
C SER A 125 -17.10 -7.96 -36.75
N GLY A 126 -17.07 -8.44 -37.98
CA GLY A 126 -15.90 -8.42 -38.83
C GLY A 126 -15.51 -6.97 -39.07
N LEU A 127 -14.75 -6.41 -38.13
CA LEU A 127 -13.87 -5.30 -38.42
C LEU A 127 -12.66 -5.89 -39.15
N SER A 128 -12.90 -6.45 -40.34
CA SER A 128 -11.85 -6.49 -41.35
C SER A 128 -11.70 -5.04 -41.80
N TRP A 129 -10.88 -4.30 -41.07
CA TRP A 129 -10.41 -3.00 -41.50
C TRP A 129 -9.79 -3.18 -42.89
N ASN A 130 -10.50 -2.71 -43.92
CA ASN A 130 -10.03 -2.72 -45.30
C ASN A 130 -9.65 -1.27 -45.67
N PRO A 131 -8.36 -0.93 -45.70
CA PRO A 131 -7.90 0.44 -45.96
C PRO A 131 -8.06 0.91 -47.41
N LEU A 132 -8.67 0.11 -48.29
CA LEU A 132 -8.70 0.39 -49.74
C LEU A 132 -9.88 1.24 -50.24
N THR A 133 -10.74 1.77 -49.38
CA THR A 133 -11.75 2.77 -49.81
C THR A 133 -11.18 4.19 -49.81
N ARG A 134 -9.95 4.35 -50.30
CA ARG A 134 -9.35 5.66 -50.59
C ARG A 134 -9.55 5.96 -52.08
N THR A 135 -10.14 7.12 -52.35
CA THR A 135 -10.17 7.86 -53.64
C THR A 135 -11.16 7.39 -54.71
N LYS A 136 -12.26 8.15 -54.84
CA LYS A 136 -12.62 8.90 -56.06
C LYS A 136 -14.00 9.55 -55.88
N LYS A 137 -14.03 10.79 -55.40
CA LYS A 137 -15.16 11.69 -55.68
C LYS A 137 -14.79 13.18 -55.63
N ASP A 138 -13.58 13.52 -56.05
CA ASP A 138 -13.15 14.90 -56.26
C ASP A 138 -12.31 14.96 -57.56
N ALA A 139 -12.98 14.85 -58.71
CA ALA A 139 -12.48 15.22 -60.03
C ALA A 139 -13.65 15.26 -61.03
#